data_AF-A0A9J6DA74-F1
#
_entry.id   AF-A0A9J6DA74-F1
#
_cell.length_a   1.000
_cell.length_b   1.000
_cell.length_c   1.000
_cell.angle_alpha   90.00
_cell.angle_beta   90.00
_cell.angle_gamma   90.00
#
_symmetry.space_group_name_H-M   'P 1'
#
loop_
_entity.id
_entity.type
_entity.pdbx_description
1 polymer ?
#
loop_
_entity_poly.entity_id
_entity_poly.type
_entity_poly.pdbx_seq_one_letter_code
_entity_poly.pdbx_strand_id
1 'polypeptide(L)'
;MPIPSDDVALTNDYADNVLHMMRNDRDLLSAIDPLQVPDFGENTFQITGGQVLGLSAFYRSGNSTVQFSHDMAIVTTPAAVNDVFFTGRHRASRFGLTISGDIEASVNRVNTLIVYRAPIKGGEARLEYFQASLSISLRSVQWKSELQSSDGTPASSPSFSCDKQPP
;
A
#
# COMPACT_ATOMS: atom_id res chain seq x y z
N MET A 1 10.99 21.59 -26.37
CA MET A 1 10.19 21.01 -27.47
C MET A 1 8.89 20.49 -26.88
N PRO A 2 7.72 20.77 -27.48
CA PRO A 2 6.47 20.15 -27.05
C PRO A 2 6.56 18.64 -27.25
N ILE A 3 6.09 17.87 -26.27
CA ILE A 3 6.01 16.41 -26.35
C ILE A 3 4.85 16.08 -27.29
N PRO A 4 5.05 15.27 -28.35
CA PRO A 4 3.96 14.78 -29.18
C PRO A 4 2.89 14.08 -28.32
N SER A 5 1.61 14.34 -28.58
CA SER A 5 0.48 13.66 -27.92
C SER A 5 0.59 12.14 -27.97
N ASP A 6 1.23 11.63 -29.02
CA ASP A 6 1.34 10.22 -29.34
C ASP A 6 2.29 9.50 -28.35
N ASP A 7 3.32 10.18 -27.85
CA ASP A 7 4.26 9.60 -26.88
C ASP A 7 3.59 9.38 -25.52
N VAL A 8 2.69 10.29 -25.12
CA VAL A 8 1.90 10.16 -23.90
C VAL A 8 0.91 9.01 -24.03
N ALA A 9 0.27 8.86 -25.18
CA ALA A 9 -0.67 7.75 -25.44
C ALA A 9 0.04 6.39 -25.37
N LEU A 10 1.16 6.23 -26.07
CA LEU A 10 1.96 5.00 -26.03
C LEU A 10 2.44 4.65 -24.62
N THR A 11 2.84 5.67 -23.86
CA THR A 11 3.28 5.52 -22.48
C THR A 11 2.14 5.07 -21.55
N ASN A 12 0.95 5.66 -21.73
CA ASN A 12 -0.25 5.25 -20.99
C ASN A 12 -0.62 3.80 -21.30
N ASP A 13 -0.62 3.42 -22.58
CA ASP A 13 -0.94 2.05 -23.01
C ASP A 13 0.06 1.04 -22.43
N TYR A 14 1.35 1.37 -22.42
CA TYR A 14 2.37 0.55 -21.80
C TYR A 14 2.12 0.37 -20.29
N ALA A 15 1.86 1.48 -19.57
CA ALA A 15 1.57 1.42 -18.14
C ALA A 15 0.30 0.60 -17.84
N ASP A 16 -0.75 0.81 -18.62
CA ASP A 16 -2.02 0.07 -18.47
C ASP A 16 -1.82 -1.43 -18.74
N ASN A 17 -0.99 -1.80 -19.71
CA ASN A 17 -0.60 -3.18 -19.97
C ASN A 17 0.20 -3.80 -18.82
N VAL A 18 1.18 -3.08 -18.25
CA VAL A 18 1.94 -3.56 -17.07
C VAL A 18 0.99 -3.79 -15.89
N LEU A 19 0.12 -2.83 -15.59
CA LEU A 19 -0.87 -2.96 -14.52
C LEU A 19 -1.88 -4.09 -14.80
N HIS A 20 -2.22 -4.32 -16.07
CA HIS A 20 -3.05 -5.46 -16.48
C HIS A 20 -2.31 -6.79 -16.27
N MET A 21 -1.03 -6.89 -16.62
CA MET A 21 -0.23 -8.09 -16.38
C MET A 21 -0.10 -8.39 -14.90
N MET A 22 0.19 -7.39 -14.06
CA MET A 22 0.24 -7.55 -12.60
C MET A 22 -1.06 -8.11 -12.02
N ARG A 23 -2.20 -7.83 -12.66
CA ARG A 23 -3.53 -8.30 -12.23
C ARG A 23 -3.89 -9.70 -12.70
N ASN A 24 -3.19 -10.24 -13.70
CA ASN A 24 -3.53 -11.52 -14.32
C ASN A 24 -2.44 -12.57 -14.15
N ASP A 25 -1.21 -12.15 -13.86
CA ASP A 25 -0.11 -13.04 -13.53
C ASP A 25 -0.28 -13.57 -12.10
N ARG A 26 -0.46 -14.89 -11.98
CA ARG A 26 -0.72 -15.55 -10.69
C ARG A 26 0.46 -15.45 -9.72
N ASP A 27 1.68 -15.52 -10.22
CA ASP A 27 2.86 -15.50 -9.36
C ASP A 27 3.04 -14.09 -8.78
N LEU A 28 2.90 -13.06 -9.63
CA LEU A 28 2.92 -11.66 -9.18
C LEU A 28 1.77 -11.35 -8.22
N LEU A 29 0.54 -11.78 -8.55
CA LEU A 29 -0.62 -11.60 -7.70
C LEU A 29 -0.39 -12.18 -6.30
N SER A 30 0.12 -13.42 -6.21
CA SER A 30 0.38 -14.08 -4.93
C SER A 30 1.45 -13.38 -4.08
N ALA A 31 2.35 -12.63 -4.72
CA ALA A 31 3.39 -11.87 -4.04
C ALA A 31 2.91 -10.49 -3.54
N ILE A 32 1.87 -9.93 -4.15
CA ILE A 32 1.39 -8.56 -3.86
C ILE A 32 0.05 -8.52 -3.13
N ASP A 33 -0.74 -9.60 -3.14
CA ASP A 33 -2.08 -9.63 -2.52
C ASP A 33 -2.43 -11.04 -1.99
N PRO A 34 -2.32 -11.31 -0.68
CA PRO A 34 -1.94 -10.36 0.38
C PRO A 34 -0.42 -10.12 0.44
N LEU A 35 -0.03 -8.84 0.48
CA LEU A 35 1.35 -8.44 0.73
C LEU A 35 1.69 -8.64 2.22
N GLN A 36 2.67 -9.49 2.50
CA GLN A 36 3.14 -9.72 3.86
C GLN A 36 3.98 -8.53 4.35
N VAL A 37 3.64 -8.03 5.54
CA VAL A 37 4.38 -6.96 6.21
C VAL A 37 5.24 -7.59 7.30
N PRO A 38 6.57 -7.37 7.29
CA PRO A 38 7.45 -7.85 8.36
C PRO A 38 6.99 -7.34 9.72
N ASP A 39 7.16 -8.16 10.76
CA ASP A 39 6.85 -7.76 12.13
C ASP A 39 7.57 -6.44 12.49
N PHE A 40 6.85 -5.52 13.12
CA PHE A 40 7.37 -4.18 13.44
C PHE A 40 6.85 -3.68 14.79
N GLY A 41 7.57 -2.73 15.38
CA GLY A 41 7.25 -2.14 16.68
C GLY A 41 8.45 -2.06 17.60
N GLU A 42 8.24 -1.55 18.81
CA GLU A 42 9.28 -1.31 19.80
C GLU A 42 8.82 -1.81 21.17
N ASN A 43 9.70 -2.52 21.89
CA ASN A 43 9.62 -2.90 23.32
C ASN A 43 8.22 -3.24 23.86
N THR A 44 7.43 -2.20 24.14
CA THR A 44 6.10 -2.25 24.75
C THR A 44 4.95 -2.33 23.75
N PHE A 45 5.20 -2.29 22.44
CA PHE A 45 4.19 -2.41 21.37
C PHE A 45 4.78 -3.12 20.16
N GLN A 46 4.15 -4.22 19.73
CA GLN A 46 4.55 -4.99 18.56
C GLN A 46 3.32 -5.29 17.70
N ILE A 47 3.51 -5.26 16.39
CA ILE A 47 2.56 -5.78 15.40
C ILE A 47 3.22 -6.95 14.70
N THR A 48 2.51 -8.07 14.63
CA THR A 48 3.00 -9.31 14.03
C THR A 48 2.01 -9.88 13.03
N GLY A 49 2.52 -10.62 12.05
CA GLY A 49 1.68 -11.26 11.02
C GLY A 49 0.86 -10.24 10.23
N GLY A 50 1.44 -9.07 9.96
CA GLY A 50 0.79 -7.99 9.22
C GLY A 50 0.57 -8.38 7.76
N GLN A 51 -0.61 -8.07 7.23
CA GLN A 51 -0.97 -8.32 5.84
C GLN A 51 -1.68 -7.11 5.25
N VAL A 52 -1.31 -6.74 4.02
CA VAL A 52 -1.99 -5.71 3.23
C VAL A 52 -2.74 -6.38 2.09
N LEU A 53 -4.03 -6.11 1.96
CA LEU A 53 -4.92 -6.67 0.95
C LEU A 53 -5.46 -5.58 0.02
N GLY A 54 -5.82 -5.99 -1.20
CA GLY A 54 -6.45 -5.12 -2.20
C GLY A 54 -5.46 -4.42 -3.13
N LEU A 55 -4.16 -4.65 -2.98
CA LEU A 55 -3.12 -4.06 -3.84
C LEU A 55 -3.21 -4.56 -5.29
N SER A 56 -3.83 -5.72 -5.55
CA SER A 56 -4.07 -6.19 -6.91
C SER A 56 -4.93 -5.22 -7.73
N ALA A 57 -5.74 -4.37 -7.11
CA ALA A 57 -6.63 -3.44 -7.80
C ALA A 57 -5.98 -2.12 -8.27
N PHE A 58 -4.65 -2.06 -8.40
CA PHE A 58 -3.97 -0.87 -8.92
C PHE A 58 -4.48 -0.49 -10.32
N TYR A 59 -4.71 0.81 -10.50
CA TYR A 59 -5.10 1.41 -11.77
C TYR A 59 -4.35 2.73 -11.98
N ARG A 60 -4.20 3.13 -13.24
CA ARG A 60 -3.66 4.43 -13.59
C ARG A 60 -4.67 5.52 -13.23
N SER A 61 -4.25 6.52 -12.45
CA SER A 61 -5.13 7.56 -11.90
C SER A 61 -5.13 8.86 -12.70
N GLY A 62 -4.29 8.95 -13.74
CA GLY A 62 -4.20 10.09 -14.65
C GLY A 62 -3.26 9.82 -15.83
N ASN A 63 -3.05 10.82 -16.68
CA ASN A 63 -2.11 10.67 -17.80
C ASN A 63 -0.67 10.67 -17.32
N SER A 64 0.15 9.83 -17.96
CA SER A 64 1.59 9.88 -17.80
C SER A 64 2.16 11.18 -18.35
N THR A 65 3.30 11.59 -17.80
CA THR A 65 4.12 12.66 -18.35
C THR A 65 5.44 12.07 -18.81
N VAL A 66 5.95 12.58 -19.92
CA VAL A 66 7.19 12.12 -20.53
C VAL A 66 8.15 13.29 -20.60
N GLN A 67 9.34 13.15 -20.04
CA GLN A 67 10.39 14.15 -20.14
C GLN A 67 11.61 13.54 -20.82
N PHE A 68 12.06 14.16 -21.89
CA PHE A 68 13.25 13.70 -22.60
C PHE A 68 14.49 14.38 -22.02
N SER A 69 15.49 13.57 -21.67
CA SER A 69 16.81 14.02 -21.24
C SER A 69 17.88 13.20 -21.93
N HIS A 70 18.66 13.85 -22.78
CA HIS A 70 19.69 13.21 -23.61
C HIS A 70 19.12 12.04 -24.43
N ASP A 71 19.59 10.81 -24.18
CA ASP A 71 19.15 9.58 -24.85
C ASP A 71 18.07 8.82 -24.07
N MET A 72 17.48 9.43 -23.03
CA MET A 72 16.51 8.79 -22.13
C MET A 72 15.17 9.53 -22.11
N ALA A 73 14.10 8.76 -22.08
CA ALA A 73 12.76 9.23 -21.71
C ALA A 73 12.52 8.92 -20.23
N ILE A 74 12.22 9.94 -19.44
CA ILE A 74 11.75 9.83 -18.06
C ILE A 74 10.24 9.84 -18.10
N VAL A 75 9.63 8.72 -17.75
CA VAL A 75 8.18 8.60 -17.67
C VAL A 75 7.76 8.70 -16.22
N THR A 76 6.74 9.52 -15.96
CA THR A 76 6.06 9.59 -14.66
C THR A 76 4.60 9.24 -14.85
N THR A 77 4.14 8.16 -14.21
CA THR A 77 2.77 7.66 -14.30
C THR A 77 2.08 7.73 -12.93
N PRO A 78 1.02 8.54 -12.78
CA PRO A 78 0.21 8.53 -11.57
C PRO A 78 -0.68 7.29 -11.56
N ALA A 79 -0.63 6.54 -10.46
CA ALA A 79 -1.44 5.36 -10.20
C ALA A 79 -2.17 5.50 -8.86
N ALA A 80 -3.20 4.68 -8.65
CA ALA A 80 -3.89 4.59 -7.39
C ALA A 80 -4.46 3.19 -7.17
N VAL A 81 -4.78 2.90 -5.93
CA VAL A 81 -5.58 1.74 -5.52
C VAL A 81 -6.57 2.21 -4.46
N ASN A 82 -7.80 1.70 -4.54
CA ASN A 82 -8.85 2.00 -3.56
C ASN A 82 -9.03 0.81 -2.62
N ASP A 83 -9.64 1.06 -1.46
CA ASP A 83 -10.10 0.04 -0.52
C ASP A 83 -9.00 -0.96 -0.15
N VAL A 84 -7.87 -0.43 0.33
CA VAL A 84 -6.75 -1.23 0.84
C VAL A 84 -7.00 -1.56 2.30
N PHE A 85 -6.83 -2.83 2.66
CA PHE A 85 -7.03 -3.32 4.02
C PHE A 85 -5.71 -3.75 4.62
N PHE A 86 -5.52 -3.46 5.89
CA PHE A 86 -4.44 -3.99 6.70
C PHE A 86 -5.02 -4.82 7.84
N THR A 87 -4.46 -6.00 8.05
CA THR A 87 -4.78 -6.86 9.19
C THR A 87 -3.50 -7.30 9.88
N GLY A 88 -3.56 -7.58 11.18
CA GLY A 88 -2.44 -8.13 11.93
C GLY A 88 -2.80 -8.36 13.39
N ARG A 89 -1.81 -8.77 14.18
CA ARG A 89 -1.97 -8.92 15.63
C ARG A 89 -1.10 -7.93 16.36
N HIS A 90 -1.69 -7.17 17.28
CA HIS A 90 -0.95 -6.27 18.15
C HIS A 90 -0.71 -6.91 19.51
N ARG A 91 0.42 -6.55 20.14
CA ARG A 91 0.75 -6.86 21.53
C ARG A 91 1.33 -5.62 22.17
N ALA A 92 0.68 -5.13 23.22
CA ALA A 92 1.14 -4.01 24.03
C ALA A 92 1.40 -4.47 25.47
N SER A 93 2.57 -4.17 26.03
CA SER A 93 2.96 -4.57 27.38
C SER A 93 3.38 -3.34 28.20
N ARG A 94 2.69 -3.05 29.30
CA ARG A 94 3.05 -1.95 30.20
C ARG A 94 2.70 -2.28 31.65
N PHE A 95 3.61 -1.99 32.58
CA PHE A 95 3.42 -2.20 34.03
C PHE A 95 2.92 -3.61 34.40
N GLY A 96 3.43 -4.67 33.75
CA GLY A 96 3.02 -6.06 34.02
C GLY A 96 1.68 -6.47 33.40
N LEU A 97 0.99 -5.57 32.69
CA LEU A 97 -0.21 -5.88 31.92
C LEU A 97 0.16 -6.09 30.45
N THR A 98 -0.35 -7.16 29.87
CA THR A 98 -0.25 -7.41 28.42
C THR A 98 -1.64 -7.34 27.81
N ILE A 99 -1.77 -6.50 26.78
CA ILE A 99 -2.94 -6.38 25.93
C ILE A 99 -2.55 -6.95 24.58
N SER A 100 -3.26 -7.95 24.11
CA SER A 100 -3.06 -8.50 22.78
C SER A 100 -4.38 -8.59 22.03
N GLY A 101 -4.30 -8.59 20.71
CA GLY A 101 -5.51 -8.63 19.93
C GLY A 101 -5.29 -8.47 18.45
N ASP A 102 -6.39 -8.45 17.71
CA ASP A 102 -6.39 -8.21 16.27
C ASP A 102 -6.48 -6.70 16.02
N ILE A 103 -5.75 -6.26 14.99
CA ILE A 103 -5.84 -4.91 14.44
C ILE A 103 -6.32 -5.01 12.99
N GLU A 104 -7.34 -4.23 12.68
CA GLU A 104 -7.84 -4.06 11.32
C GLU A 104 -7.86 -2.56 11.00
N ALA A 105 -7.28 -2.19 9.85
CA ALA A 105 -7.30 -0.82 9.35
C ALA A 105 -7.70 -0.81 7.87
N SER A 106 -8.55 0.13 7.48
CA SER A 106 -8.93 0.34 6.09
C SER A 106 -8.46 1.72 5.61
N VAL A 107 -7.89 1.74 4.40
CA VAL A 107 -7.46 2.94 3.69
C VAL A 107 -8.25 3.07 2.40
N ASN A 108 -9.03 4.15 2.29
CA ASN A 108 -9.88 4.39 1.13
C ASN A 108 -9.12 4.47 -0.19
N ARG A 109 -7.96 5.11 -0.17
CA ARG A 109 -7.18 5.38 -1.39
C ARG A 109 -5.70 5.53 -1.09
N VAL A 110 -4.88 4.79 -1.81
CA VAL A 110 -3.43 5.00 -1.87
C VAL A 110 -3.11 5.57 -3.25
N ASN A 111 -2.41 6.70 -3.28
CA ASN A 111 -1.92 7.30 -4.51
C ASN A 111 -0.45 6.95 -4.69
N THR A 112 -0.04 6.65 -5.92
CA THR A 112 1.32 6.23 -6.22
C THR A 112 1.82 6.98 -7.43
N LEU A 113 3.11 7.30 -7.43
CA LEU A 113 3.81 7.84 -8.57
C LEU A 113 4.87 6.84 -9.01
N ILE A 114 4.73 6.33 -10.23
CA ILE A 114 5.67 5.37 -10.83
C ILE A 114 6.57 6.15 -11.77
N VAL A 115 7.88 6.14 -11.53
CA VAL A 115 8.87 6.82 -12.36
C VAL A 115 9.86 5.82 -12.92
N TYR A 116 9.93 5.71 -14.24
CA TYR A 116 10.88 4.84 -14.92
C TYR A 116 11.60 5.57 -16.05
N ARG A 117 12.79 5.10 -16.38
CA ARG A 117 13.58 5.60 -17.52
C ARG A 117 13.66 4.55 -18.60
N ALA A 118 13.44 4.98 -19.83
CA ALA A 118 13.57 4.15 -21.02
C ALA A 118 14.55 4.79 -22.01
N PRO A 119 15.47 4.02 -22.63
CA PRO A 119 16.30 4.52 -23.72
C PRO A 119 15.43 4.87 -24.94
N ILE A 120 15.64 6.06 -25.52
CA ILE A 120 14.86 6.54 -26.68
C ILE A 120 15.11 5.68 -27.93
N LYS A 121 16.34 5.14 -28.06
CA LYS A 121 16.76 4.33 -29.22
C LYS A 121 16.39 2.84 -29.08
N GLY A 122 15.49 2.51 -28.15
CA GLY A 122 15.14 1.14 -27.80
C GLY A 122 16.10 0.52 -26.77
N GLY A 123 15.57 -0.39 -25.96
CA GLY A 123 16.29 -1.05 -24.88
C GLY A 123 15.39 -1.33 -23.68
N GLU A 124 15.98 -1.83 -22.59
CA GLU A 124 15.25 -2.13 -21.37
C GLU A 124 14.87 -0.87 -20.61
N ALA A 125 13.58 -0.72 -20.29
CA ALA A 125 13.11 0.28 -19.35
C ALA A 125 13.52 -0.11 -17.93
N ARG A 126 14.03 0.86 -17.16
CA ARG A 126 14.45 0.67 -15.76
C ARG A 126 13.56 1.51 -14.86
N LEU A 127 13.00 0.87 -13.83
CA LEU A 127 12.32 1.58 -12.76
C LEU A 127 13.38 2.40 -12.00
N GLU A 128 13.20 3.71 -11.93
CA GLU A 128 14.10 4.58 -11.16
C GLU A 128 13.58 4.81 -9.75
N TYR A 129 12.28 5.07 -9.64
CA TYR A 129 11.67 5.42 -8.38
C TYR A 129 10.20 5.03 -8.35
N PHE A 130 9.79 4.53 -7.19
CA PHE A 130 8.40 4.23 -6.88
C PHE A 130 8.05 4.98 -5.60
N GLN A 131 7.14 5.95 -5.70
CA GLN A 131 6.65 6.70 -4.55
C GLN A 131 5.23 6.29 -4.21
N ALA A 132 5.01 5.75 -3.02
CA ALA A 132 3.68 5.65 -2.47
C ALA A 132 3.40 6.88 -1.58
N SER A 133 2.31 7.58 -1.87
CA SER A 133 1.75 8.65 -1.05
C SER A 133 0.40 8.18 -0.52
N LEU A 134 0.32 8.00 0.80
CA LEU A 134 -0.92 7.58 1.43
C LEU A 134 -1.75 8.80 1.76
N SER A 135 -2.87 8.97 1.06
CA SER A 135 -3.94 9.85 1.50
C SER A 135 -4.86 9.06 2.41
N ILE A 136 -4.45 8.94 3.68
CA ILE A 136 -5.18 8.15 4.67
C ILE A 136 -6.48 8.87 5.04
N SER A 137 -7.59 8.38 4.50
CA SER A 137 -8.92 8.60 5.06
C SER A 137 -9.31 7.31 5.79
N LEU A 138 -8.98 7.25 7.09
CA LEU A 138 -9.34 6.14 7.97
C LEU A 138 -10.86 6.13 8.12
N ARG A 139 -11.52 5.10 7.57
CA ARG A 139 -12.96 4.88 7.81
C ARG A 139 -13.19 4.29 9.19
N SER A 140 -12.39 3.30 9.56
CA SER A 140 -12.47 2.64 10.86
C SER A 140 -11.13 1.98 11.18
N VAL A 141 -10.79 1.98 12.46
CA VAL A 141 -9.80 1.07 13.03
C VAL A 141 -10.50 0.29 14.12
N GLN A 142 -10.55 -1.02 13.97
CA GLN A 142 -11.13 -1.90 14.97
C GLN A 142 -10.02 -2.57 15.75
N TRP A 143 -10.10 -2.43 17.08
CA TRP A 143 -9.19 -3.08 18.02
C TRP A 143 -10.01 -4.07 18.83
N LYS A 144 -9.76 -5.35 18.62
CA LYS A 144 -10.33 -6.40 19.46
C LYS A 144 -9.26 -6.84 20.43
N SER A 145 -9.39 -6.44 21.69
CA SER A 145 -8.37 -6.69 22.71
C SER A 145 -8.80 -7.77 23.71
N GLU A 146 -7.85 -8.62 24.09
CA GLU A 146 -7.94 -9.55 25.19
C GLU A 146 -6.93 -9.13 26.26
N LEU A 147 -7.42 -8.93 27.49
CA LEU A 147 -6.61 -8.57 28.64
C LEU A 147 -6.18 -9.84 29.37
N GLN A 148 -4.87 -10.03 29.52
CA GLN A 148 -4.31 -11.08 30.37
C GLN A 148 -3.54 -10.43 31.53
N SER A 149 -3.99 -10.71 32.76
CA SER A 149 -3.23 -10.36 33.97
C SER A 149 -2.15 -11.41 34.24
N SER A 150 -1.16 -11.06 35.07
CA SER A 150 -0.09 -11.98 35.51
C SER A 150 -0.59 -13.25 36.19
N ASP A 151 -1.85 -13.26 36.65
CA ASP A 151 -2.45 -14.33 37.45
C ASP A 151 -3.27 -15.32 36.60
N GLY A 152 -3.26 -15.16 35.28
CA GLY A 152 -3.88 -16.09 34.32
C GLY A 152 -5.41 -15.98 34.19
N THR A 153 -6.04 -15.01 34.86
CA THR A 153 -7.50 -14.80 34.79
C THR A 153 -7.86 -13.93 33.57
N PRO A 154 -8.76 -14.38 32.67
CA PRO A 154 -9.24 -13.55 31.57
C PRO A 154 -10.12 -12.41 32.10
N ALA A 155 -9.72 -11.17 31.83
CA ALA A 155 -10.56 -10.01 32.07
C ALA A 155 -11.41 -9.71 30.83
N SER A 156 -12.68 -9.34 31.04
CA SER A 156 -13.66 -9.04 29.99
C SER A 156 -13.12 -8.06 28.94
N SER A 157 -13.22 -8.46 27.66
CA SER A 157 -12.71 -7.72 26.49
C SER A 157 -13.39 -6.35 26.31
N PRO A 158 -12.63 -5.24 26.30
CA PRO A 158 -13.14 -3.97 25.82
C PRO A 158 -12.95 -3.86 24.30
N SER A 159 -14.03 -3.57 23.58
CA SER A 159 -14.00 -3.16 22.16
C SER A 159 -13.90 -1.65 22.07
N PHE A 160 -12.86 -1.12 21.42
CA PHE A 160 -12.71 0.32 21.17
C PHE A 160 -12.84 0.59 19.67
N SER A 161 -13.88 1.36 19.30
CA SER A 161 -14.05 1.92 17.95
C SER A 161 -13.66 3.40 18.00
N CYS A 162 -12.68 3.81 17.18
CA CYS A 162 -12.41 5.23 16.97
C CYS A 162 -13.12 5.69 15.69
N ASP A 163 -14.42 5.99 15.80
CA ASP A 163 -15.13 6.72 14.74
C ASP A 163 -14.73 8.21 14.80
N LYS A 164 -14.01 8.68 13.78
CA LYS A 164 -13.79 10.12 13.60
C LYS A 164 -15.08 10.74 13.07
N GLN A 165 -15.82 11.39 13.96
CA GLN A 165 -16.94 12.26 13.56
C GLN A 165 -16.35 13.49 12.83
N PRO A 166 -16.79 13.81 11.59
CA PRO A 166 -16.31 15.01 10.90
C PRO A 166 -16.86 16.28 11.57
N PRO A 167 -16.18 17.42 11.42
CA PRO A 167 -16.60 18.71 11.98
C PRO A 167 -17.95 19.20 11.41
#